data_AF-A0A2N8ZIG0-F1
#
_entry.id   AF-A0A2N8ZIG0-F1
#
_cell.length_a   1.000
_cell.length_b   1.000
_cell.length_c   1.000
_cell.angle_alpha   90.00
_cell.angle_beta   90.00
_cell.angle_gamma   90.00
#
_symmetry.space_group_name_H-M   'P 1'
#
loop_
_entity.id
_entity.type
_entity.pdbx_description
1 polymer ?
#
loop_
_entity_poly.entity_id
_entity_poly.type
_entity_poly.pdbx_seq_one_letter_code
_entity_poly.pdbx_strand_id
1 'polypeptide(L)'
;MLVCDVDRQRLEKLAHRLCVQRNQGLPIEHGKASFQVIESGVVFSKAFFKLDSVSADYSIQVAKLEFDPETALWKLYVNEREEESLVKLWQPHPLLAFDKDISKLISVVESDRDNSIWY
;
A
#
# COMPACT_ATOMS: atom_id res chain seq x y z
N MET A 1 -14.06 -8.00 12.98
CA MET A 1 -13.20 -7.96 14.18
C MET A 1 -12.04 -7.05 13.84
N LEU A 2 -11.77 -6.04 14.67
CA LEU A 2 -10.80 -4.97 14.44
C LEU A 2 -9.36 -5.45 14.61
N VAL A 3 -8.41 -4.87 13.84
CA VAL A 3 -6.97 -4.99 14.10
C VAL A 3 -6.70 -4.50 15.53
N CYS A 4 -5.93 -5.25 16.32
CA CYS A 4 -5.62 -4.83 17.68
C CYS A 4 -4.77 -3.54 17.67
N ASP A 5 -4.87 -2.71 18.71
CA ASP A 5 -4.19 -1.40 18.72
C ASP A 5 -2.66 -1.50 18.56
N VAL A 6 -2.05 -2.56 19.09
CA VAL A 6 -0.61 -2.81 18.97
C VAL A 6 -0.22 -3.07 17.51
N ASP A 7 -0.96 -3.93 16.83
CA ASP A 7 -0.71 -4.24 15.42
C ASP A 7 -1.02 -3.04 14.52
N ARG A 8 -2.03 -2.24 14.85
CA ARG A 8 -2.35 -0.99 14.14
C ARG A 8 -1.21 0.01 14.23
N GLN A 9 -0.67 0.25 15.43
CA GLN A 9 0.48 1.13 15.62
C GLN A 9 1.74 0.60 14.91
N ARG A 10 1.96 -0.72 14.94
CA ARG A 10 3.08 -1.34 14.21
C ARG A 10 2.93 -1.14 12.71
N LEU A 11 1.72 -1.37 12.18
CA LEU A 11 1.40 -1.18 10.76
C LEU A 11 1.62 0.26 10.32
N GLU A 12 1.12 1.23 11.09
CA GLU A 12 1.26 2.65 10.80
C GLU A 12 2.74 3.07 10.74
N LYS A 13 3.56 2.64 11.70
CA LYS A 13 5.01 2.92 11.71
C LYS A 13 5.72 2.32 10.50
N LEU A 14 5.36 1.10 10.13
CA LEU A 14 5.95 0.40 8.98
C LEU A 14 5.54 1.06 7.66
N ALA A 15 4.26 1.37 7.49
CA ALA A 15 3.73 2.06 6.31
C ALA A 15 4.35 3.45 6.14
N HIS A 16 4.48 4.21 7.24
CA HIS A 16 5.15 5.50 7.23
C HIS A 16 6.61 5.39 6.77
N ARG A 17 7.36 4.45 7.33
CA ARG A 17 8.77 4.23 6.95
C ARG A 17 8.91 3.88 5.48
N LEU A 18 8.09 2.95 4.98
CA LEU A 18 8.06 2.55 3.58
C LEU A 18 7.82 3.76 2.66
N CYS A 19 6.79 4.56 2.94
CA CYS A 19 6.48 5.74 2.12
C CYS A 19 7.63 6.76 2.15
N VAL A 20 8.22 7.01 3.31
CA VAL A 20 9.39 7.90 3.42
C VAL A 20 10.56 7.37 2.58
N GLN A 21 10.91 6.09 2.70
CA GLN A 21 12.01 5.48 1.95
C GLN A 21 11.77 5.52 0.44
N ARG A 22 10.58 5.15 -0.04
CA ARG A 22 10.25 5.20 -1.48
C ARG A 22 10.22 6.62 -2.04
N ASN A 23 9.85 7.60 -1.21
CA ASN A 23 9.79 9.00 -1.62
C ASN A 23 11.14 9.70 -1.61
N GLN A 24 12.16 9.13 -0.96
CA GLN A 24 13.53 9.65 -0.98
C GLN A 24 14.11 9.51 -2.38
N GLY A 25 14.53 10.62 -2.98
CA GLY A 25 15.15 10.64 -4.31
C GLY A 25 14.19 10.50 -5.49
N LEU A 26 12.91 10.17 -5.27
CA LEU A 26 11.93 10.07 -6.35
C LEU A 26 11.42 11.47 -6.76
N PRO A 27 11.51 11.89 -8.03
CA PRO A 27 10.93 13.16 -8.47
C PRO A 27 9.41 13.19 -8.29
N ILE A 28 8.84 14.37 -8.03
CA ILE A 28 7.39 14.52 -7.79
C ILE A 28 6.53 14.09 -8.99
N GLU A 29 7.08 14.21 -10.20
CA GLU A 29 6.45 13.82 -11.47
C GLU A 29 6.14 12.32 -11.56
N HIS A 30 6.89 11.48 -10.83
CA HIS A 30 6.68 10.02 -10.82
C HIS A 30 5.63 9.57 -9.81
N GLY A 31 5.00 10.52 -9.10
CA GLY A 31 4.09 10.26 -8.00
C GLY A 31 4.83 9.86 -6.72
N LYS A 32 4.24 10.18 -5.56
CA LYS A 32 4.78 9.85 -4.24
C LYS A 32 3.96 8.74 -3.61
N ALA A 33 4.63 7.81 -2.94
CA ALA A 33 3.98 6.83 -2.10
C ALA A 33 3.31 7.52 -0.90
N SER A 34 2.05 7.20 -0.67
CA SER A 34 1.28 7.57 0.50
C SER A 34 0.49 6.36 1.02
N PHE A 35 -0.06 6.48 2.22
CA PHE A 35 -0.85 5.43 2.82
C PHE A 35 -2.02 6.00 3.62
N GLN A 36 -3.06 5.20 3.80
CA GLN A 36 -4.21 5.49 4.63
C GLN A 36 -4.51 4.28 5.50
N VAL A 37 -4.57 4.47 6.82
CA VAL A 37 -5.00 3.43 7.76
C VAL A 37 -6.52 3.28 7.66
N ILE A 38 -6.98 2.04 7.54
CA ILE A 38 -8.39 1.65 7.53
C ILE A 38 -8.67 0.70 8.69
N GLU A 39 -9.94 0.40 8.94
CA GLU A 39 -10.36 -0.44 10.07
C GLU A 39 -9.70 -1.84 10.05
N SER A 40 -9.55 -2.40 8.85
CA SER A 40 -8.97 -3.73 8.61
C SER A 40 -7.46 -3.71 8.37
N GLY A 41 -6.80 -2.56 8.28
CA GLY A 41 -5.38 -2.49 7.94
C GLY A 41 -4.94 -1.17 7.29
N VAL A 42 -4.31 -1.23 6.11
CA VAL A 42 -3.75 -0.06 5.42
C VAL A 42 -3.91 -0.16 3.90
N VAL A 43 -4.16 0.97 3.25
CA VAL A 43 -4.18 1.10 1.79
C VAL A 43 -3.05 2.02 1.37
N PHE A 44 -2.20 1.54 0.46
CA PHE A 44 -1.14 2.31 -0.18
C PHE A 44 -1.63 2.94 -1.46
N SER A 45 -1.17 4.17 -1.70
CA SER A 45 -1.51 4.94 -2.89
C SER A 45 -0.29 5.63 -3.50
N LYS A 46 -0.30 5.80 -4.82
CA LYS A 46 0.60 6.67 -5.57
C LYS A 46 -0.10 8.01 -5.78
N ALA A 47 0.38 9.04 -5.11
CA ALA A 47 -0.19 10.40 -5.12
C ALA A 47 0.57 11.29 -6.11
N PHE A 48 -0.16 11.92 -7.03
CA PHE A 48 0.38 12.82 -8.05
C PHE A 48 0.07 14.25 -7.67
N PHE A 49 1.03 15.15 -7.87
CA PHE A 49 0.92 16.55 -7.50
C PHE A 49 1.03 17.40 -8.76
N LYS A 50 0.20 18.44 -8.86
CA LYS A 50 0.45 19.50 -9.82
C LYS A 50 1.69 20.28 -9.40
N LEU A 51 2.50 20.70 -10.38
CA LEU A 51 3.55 21.69 -10.17
C LEU A 51 2.92 22.88 -9.44
N ASP A 52 3.52 23.24 -8.29
CA ASP A 52 3.11 24.30 -7.36
C ASP A 52 2.01 23.96 -6.33
N SER A 53 1.48 22.73 -6.30
CA SER A 53 0.47 22.34 -5.31
C SER A 53 1.09 21.64 -4.09
N VAL A 54 0.71 22.08 -2.89
CA VAL A 54 1.03 21.40 -1.61
C VAL A 54 0.17 20.14 -1.42
N SER A 55 -0.99 20.07 -2.06
CA SER A 55 -1.90 18.92 -2.02
C SER A 55 -1.79 18.07 -3.29
N ALA A 56 -1.94 16.74 -3.15
CA ALA A 56 -2.04 15.85 -4.29
C ALA A 56 -3.27 16.20 -5.15
N ASP A 57 -3.10 16.21 -6.47
CA ASP A 57 -4.16 16.43 -7.45
C ASP A 57 -5.07 15.21 -7.53
N TYR A 58 -4.47 14.01 -7.59
CA TYR A 58 -5.17 12.74 -7.48
C TYR A 58 -4.24 11.66 -6.91
N SER A 59 -4.84 10.58 -6.43
CA SER A 59 -4.11 9.42 -5.92
C SER A 59 -4.68 8.12 -6.47
N ILE A 60 -3.79 7.19 -6.80
CA ILE A 60 -4.13 5.87 -7.28
C ILE A 60 -3.83 4.87 -6.17
N GLN A 61 -4.84 4.14 -5.70
CA GLN A 61 -4.62 3.05 -4.76
C GLN A 61 -3.94 1.89 -5.49
N VAL A 62 -2.82 1.42 -4.95
CA VAL A 62 -1.93 0.44 -5.60
C VAL A 62 -1.86 -0.90 -4.87
N ALA A 63 -1.90 -0.86 -3.54
CA ALA A 63 -1.88 -2.07 -2.71
C ALA A 63 -2.71 -1.85 -1.45
N LYS A 64 -3.23 -2.93 -0.87
CA LYS A 64 -3.84 -2.93 0.46
C LYS A 64 -3.39 -4.13 1.27
N LEU A 65 -3.15 -3.89 2.56
CA LEU A 65 -2.93 -4.93 3.56
C LEU A 65 -4.15 -4.98 4.47
N GLU A 66 -4.76 -6.15 4.59
CA GLU A 66 -5.92 -6.36 5.44
C GLU A 66 -5.70 -7.55 6.36
N PHE A 67 -6.07 -7.39 7.63
CA PHE A 67 -6.08 -8.48 8.58
C PHE A 67 -7.37 -9.28 8.45
N ASP A 68 -7.22 -10.58 8.26
CA ASP A 68 -8.32 -11.53 8.27
C ASP A 68 -8.45 -12.16 9.67
N PRO A 69 -9.52 -11.85 10.42
CA PRO A 69 -9.70 -12.40 11.76
C PRO A 69 -10.10 -13.88 11.78
N GLU A 70 -10.63 -14.42 10.69
CA GLU A 70 -11.01 -15.84 10.62
C GLU A 70 -9.78 -16.74 10.54
N THR A 71 -8.78 -16.30 9.78
CA THR A 71 -7.53 -17.04 9.57
C THR A 71 -6.38 -16.55 10.46
N ALA A 72 -6.54 -15.38 11.10
CA ALA A 72 -5.51 -14.67 11.83
C ALA A 72 -4.25 -14.39 10.99
N LEU A 73 -4.46 -14.04 9.71
CA LEU A 73 -3.42 -13.74 8.73
C LEU A 73 -3.59 -12.33 8.18
N TRP A 74 -2.47 -11.70 7.84
CA TRP A 74 -2.48 -10.52 7.00
C TRP A 74 -2.52 -10.94 5.54
N LYS A 75 -3.36 -10.26 4.75
CA LYS A 75 -3.52 -10.48 3.31
C LYS A 75 -3.06 -9.24 2.55
N LEU A 76 -2.26 -9.45 1.52
CA LEU A 76 -1.78 -8.43 0.60
C LEU A 76 -2.53 -8.54 -0.72
N TYR A 77 -3.16 -7.45 -1.11
CA TYR A 77 -3.79 -7.30 -2.41
C TYR A 77 -3.14 -6.18 -3.20
N VAL A 78 -3.03 -6.40 -4.50
CA VAL A 78 -2.54 -5.44 -5.49
C VAL A 78 -3.73 -5.02 -6.35
N ASN A 79 -3.78 -3.73 -6.70
CA ASN A 79 -4.81 -3.22 -7.59
C ASN A 79 -4.32 -3.35 -9.03
N GLU A 80 -4.79 -4.37 -9.74
CA GLU A 80 -4.58 -4.47 -11.17
C GLU A 80 -5.52 -3.48 -11.85
N ARG A 81 -5.02 -2.30 -12.17
CA ARG A 81 -5.73 -1.40 -13.07
C ARG A 81 -5.43 -1.78 -14.52
N GLU A 82 -6.48 -2.02 -15.29
CA GLU A 82 -6.42 -1.70 -16.72
C GLU A 82 -6.46 -0.16 -16.84
N GLU A 83 -5.60 0.42 -17.68
CA GLU A 83 -5.32 1.87 -17.78
C GLU A 83 -6.58 2.77 -17.92
N GLU A 84 -7.73 2.21 -18.30
CA GLU A 84 -8.98 2.93 -18.55
C GLU A 84 -10.14 2.56 -17.60
N SER A 85 -9.94 1.62 -16.67
CA SER A 85 -11.02 1.14 -15.80
C SER A 85 -11.10 1.91 -14.48
N LEU A 86 -12.28 2.47 -14.18
CA LEU A 86 -12.63 3.01 -12.86
C LEU A 86 -12.87 1.91 -11.82
N VAL A 87 -12.92 0.63 -12.24
CA VAL A 87 -13.17 -0.51 -11.37
C VAL A 87 -11.85 -0.93 -10.71
N LYS A 88 -11.83 -0.94 -9.38
CA LYS A 88 -10.70 -1.47 -8.60
C LYS A 88 -10.76 -3.00 -8.65
N LEU A 89 -9.80 -3.63 -9.33
CA LEU A 89 -9.66 -5.08 -9.32
C LEU A 89 -8.58 -5.45 -8.29
N TRP A 90 -9.03 -5.78 -7.08
CA TRP A 90 -8.11 -6.22 -6.02
C TRP A 90 -7.80 -7.71 -6.18
N GLN A 91 -6.58 -8.01 -6.58
CA GLN A 91 -6.08 -9.38 -6.68
C GLN A 91 -5.10 -9.68 -5.55
N PRO A 92 -5.06 -10.90 -5.01
CA PRO A 92 -4.00 -11.30 -4.09
C PRO A 92 -2.64 -11.15 -4.77
N HIS A 93 -1.62 -10.70 -4.04
CA HIS A 93 -0.28 -10.58 -4.59
C HIS A 93 0.24 -11.93 -5.10
N PRO A 94 0.82 -12.02 -6.31
CA PRO A 94 1.12 -13.30 -6.97
C PRO A 94 2.14 -14.17 -6.21
N LEU A 95 3.14 -13.54 -5.59
CA LEU A 95 4.21 -14.23 -4.86
C LEU A 95 3.96 -14.40 -3.36
N LEU A 96 3.41 -13.39 -2.69
CA LEU A 96 3.15 -13.42 -1.25
C LEU A 96 1.82 -12.73 -0.93
N ALA A 97 0.73 -13.48 -1.13
CA ALA A 97 -0.63 -13.01 -0.89
C ALA A 97 -0.98 -12.88 0.60
N PHE A 98 -0.31 -13.59 1.50
CA PHE A 98 -0.59 -13.55 2.93
C PHE A 98 0.59 -14.01 3.78
N ASP A 99 0.69 -13.51 5.01
CA ASP A 99 1.63 -13.97 6.04
C ASP A 99 1.10 -13.58 7.44
N LYS A 100 1.63 -14.20 8.50
CA LYS A 100 1.38 -13.77 9.88
C LYS A 100 2.22 -12.55 10.24
N ASP A 101 3.42 -12.43 9.68
CA ASP A 101 4.33 -11.33 9.94
C ASP A 101 4.13 -10.19 8.94
N ILE A 102 3.49 -9.13 9.43
CA ILE A 102 3.22 -7.90 8.68
C ILE A 102 4.49 -7.28 8.08
N SER A 103 5.64 -7.45 8.73
CA SER A 103 6.90 -6.89 8.25
C SER A 103 7.33 -7.52 6.92
N LYS A 104 7.07 -8.81 6.69
CA LYS A 104 7.38 -9.45 5.41
C LYS A 104 6.53 -8.90 4.27
N LEU A 105 5.23 -8.75 4.51
CA LEU A 105 4.32 -8.20 3.50
C LEU A 105 4.67 -6.74 3.18
N ILE A 106 5.02 -5.94 4.20
CA ILE A 106 5.52 -4.58 3.99
C ILE A 106 6.81 -4.58 3.15
N SER A 107 7.76 -5.47 3.40
CA SER A 107 8.98 -5.56 2.58
C SER A 107 8.70 -5.95 1.13
N VAL A 108 7.66 -6.75 0.87
CA VAL A 108 7.21 -7.03 -0.50
C VAL A 108 6.68 -5.75 -1.16
N VAL A 109 5.81 -5.00 -0.47
CA VAL A 109 5.31 -3.71 -0.97
C VAL A 109 6.44 -2.70 -1.17
N GLU A 110 7.43 -2.66 -0.28
CA GLU A 110 8.56 -1.72 -0.37
C GLU A 110 9.45 -2.03 -1.57
N SER A 111 9.83 -3.31 -1.73
CA SER A 111 10.78 -3.73 -2.74
C SER A 111 10.18 -3.86 -4.14
N ASP A 112 8.91 -4.26 -4.24
CA ASP A 112 8.13 -4.36 -5.47
C ASP A 112 8.94 -4.97 -6.64
N ARG A 113 9.58 -6.11 -6.36
CA ARG A 113 10.59 -6.71 -7.27
C ARG A 113 10.01 -7.14 -8.61
N ASP A 114 8.72 -7.41 -8.65
CA ASP A 114 7.93 -7.79 -9.82
C ASP A 114 7.29 -6.59 -10.53
N ASN A 115 7.51 -5.36 -10.04
CA ASN A 115 6.91 -4.12 -10.55
C ASN A 115 5.38 -4.23 -10.70
N SER A 116 4.73 -4.93 -9.76
CA SER A 116 3.28 -5.13 -9.79
C SER A 116 2.52 -4.05 -9.02
N ILE A 117 3.19 -3.32 -8.14
CA ILE A 117 2.54 -2.39 -7.20
C ILE A 117 2.71 -0.93 -7.63
N TRP A 118 3.94 -0.46 -7.84
CA TRP A 118 4.21 0.99 -7.98
C TRP A 118 4.44 1.48 -9.40
N TYR A 119 4.23 0.61 -10.41
CA TYR A 119 4.34 0.96 -11.83
C TYR A 119 3.46 2.17 -12.19
#